data_AF-A0A9D9VGC5-F1
#
_entry.id   AF-A0A9D9VGC5-F1
#
_cell.length_a   1.000
_cell.length_b   1.000
_cell.length_c   1.000
_cell.angle_alpha   90.00
_cell.angle_beta   90.00
_cell.angle_gamma   90.00
#
_symmetry.space_group_name_H-M   'P 1'
#
loop_
_entity.id
_entity.type
_entity.pdbx_description
1 polymer ?
#
loop_
_entity_poly.entity_id
_entity_poly.type
_entity_poly.pdbx_seq_one_letter_code
_entity_poly.pdbx_strand_id
1 'polypeptide(L)'
;MKHTDFEKLLLKTAFCCMASDGNIDEQEIALLRKWHNEKKLFGEVDLNKTLEKLRLEINSDSQNFLRNYFNELDTIDLLEGEELKVIEIAIDTIRADDKIEYSEIKFFKVIRCKLKIDDDSILVIHPDFEEFLAQDIKNDTHSRELLNDYLNTNTLPIFKNIDTILTDIDTKDRDG
;
A
#
# COMPACT_ATOMS: atom_id res chain seq x y z
N MET A 1 -1.91 16.97 10.71
CA MET A 1 -1.01 15.87 11.17
C MET A 1 0.42 16.41 11.37
N LYS A 2 1.31 15.77 12.14
CA LYS A 2 2.75 16.13 12.09
C LYS A 2 3.37 15.52 10.83
N HIS A 3 4.31 16.22 10.20
CA HIS A 3 4.98 15.78 8.98
C HIS A 3 5.55 14.35 9.08
N THR A 4 6.19 14.04 10.20
CA THR A 4 6.81 12.73 10.45
C THR A 4 5.82 11.60 10.69
N ASP A 5 4.58 11.91 11.05
CA ASP A 5 3.52 10.90 11.15
C ASP A 5 3.00 10.60 9.72
N PHE A 6 2.90 11.62 8.86
CA PHE A 6 2.42 11.45 7.48
C PHE A 6 3.40 10.61 6.63
N GLU A 7 4.70 10.87 6.76
CA GLU A 7 5.74 10.05 6.12
C GLU A 7 5.63 8.56 6.50
N LYS A 8 5.31 8.26 7.76
CA LYS A 8 5.09 6.87 8.22
C LYS A 8 3.80 6.29 7.66
N LEU A 9 2.74 7.09 7.55
CA LEU A 9 1.49 6.66 6.94
C LEU A 9 1.68 6.31 5.46
N LEU A 10 2.45 7.11 4.71
CA LEU A 10 2.79 6.81 3.32
C LEU A 10 3.57 5.50 3.20
N LEU A 11 4.59 5.30 4.05
CA LEU A 11 5.37 4.07 4.06
C LEU A 11 4.51 2.84 4.41
N LYS A 12 3.64 2.99 5.41
CA LYS A 12 2.70 1.93 5.82
C LYS A 12 1.69 1.62 4.71
N THR A 13 1.21 2.64 4.00
CA THR A 13 0.32 2.48 2.83
C THR A 13 0.99 1.66 1.75
N ALA A 14 2.22 2.03 1.35
CA ALA A 14 2.98 1.30 0.35
C ALA A 14 3.18 -0.17 0.78
N PHE A 15 3.61 -0.39 2.03
CA PHE A 15 3.80 -1.73 2.57
C PHE A 15 2.51 -2.57 2.57
N CYS A 16 1.37 -1.99 2.93
CA CYS A 16 0.10 -2.72 2.93
C CYS A 16 -0.35 -3.10 1.52
N CYS A 17 -0.11 -2.25 0.51
CA CYS A 17 -0.42 -2.56 -0.89
C CYS A 17 0.46 -3.70 -1.39
N MET A 18 1.76 -3.62 -1.12
CA MET A 18 2.78 -4.66 -1.42
C MET A 18 2.49 -6.02 -0.76
N ALA A 19 1.76 -6.01 0.36
CA ALA A 19 1.39 -7.23 1.06
C ALA A 19 -0.03 -7.71 0.71
N SER A 20 -0.76 -6.98 -0.15
CA SER A 20 -2.21 -7.19 -0.33
C SER A 20 -2.55 -8.38 -1.23
N ASP A 21 -1.69 -8.69 -2.20
CA ASP A 21 -1.75 -9.90 -3.03
C ASP A 21 -1.16 -11.15 -2.33
N GLY A 22 -0.45 -10.94 -1.22
CA GLY A 22 0.24 -11.98 -0.47
C GLY A 22 1.66 -12.27 -0.96
N ASN A 23 2.23 -11.44 -1.84
CA ASN A 23 3.59 -11.57 -2.32
C ASN A 23 4.30 -10.21 -2.25
N ILE A 24 5.38 -10.14 -1.49
CA ILE A 24 6.24 -8.96 -1.48
C ILE A 24 7.33 -9.18 -2.52
N ASP A 25 7.26 -8.44 -3.64
CA ASP A 25 8.20 -8.50 -4.75
C ASP A 25 9.41 -7.57 -4.55
N GLU A 26 10.52 -7.91 -5.20
CA GLU A 26 11.74 -7.13 -5.15
C GLU A 26 11.61 -5.78 -5.85
N GLN A 27 10.79 -5.68 -6.91
CA GLN A 27 10.56 -4.45 -7.66
C GLN A 27 9.83 -3.41 -6.82
N GLU A 28 8.89 -3.84 -5.98
CA GLU A 28 8.17 -3.00 -5.04
C GLU A 28 9.12 -2.45 -3.97
N ILE A 29 9.97 -3.31 -3.38
CA ILE A 29 11.00 -2.89 -2.42
C ILE A 29 11.97 -1.89 -3.07
N ALA A 30 12.38 -2.13 -4.32
CA ALA A 30 13.26 -1.24 -5.06
C ALA A 30 12.59 0.13 -5.30
N LEU A 31 11.29 0.17 -5.61
CA LEU A 31 10.52 1.39 -5.74
C LEU A 31 10.47 2.19 -4.43
N LEU A 32 10.21 1.52 -3.30
CA LEU A 32 10.22 2.17 -1.98
C LEU A 32 11.59 2.74 -1.64
N ARG A 33 12.68 2.01 -1.92
CA ARG A 33 14.05 2.50 -1.74
C ARG A 33 14.32 3.73 -2.61
N LYS A 34 13.86 3.72 -3.85
CA LYS A 34 13.98 4.86 -4.77
C LYS A 34 13.25 6.09 -4.23
N TRP A 35 12.02 5.95 -3.77
CA TRP A 35 11.27 7.05 -3.16
C TRP A 35 11.89 7.57 -1.86
N HIS A 36 12.45 6.68 -1.05
CA HIS A 36 13.16 7.05 0.16
C HIS A 36 14.41 7.88 -0.16
N ASN A 37 15.27 7.39 -1.06
CA ASN A 37 16.58 7.97 -1.32
C ASN A 37 16.53 9.18 -2.25
N GLU A 38 15.74 9.13 -3.32
CA GLU A 38 15.70 10.17 -4.36
C GLU A 38 14.66 11.24 -4.05
N LYS A 39 13.43 10.82 -3.69
CA LYS A 39 12.31 11.74 -3.45
C LYS A 39 12.20 12.21 -1.99
N LYS A 40 12.98 11.61 -1.08
CA LYS A 40 12.89 11.84 0.39
C LYS A 40 11.47 11.72 0.92
N LEU A 41 10.69 10.82 0.32
CA LEU A 41 9.24 10.74 0.52
C LEU A 41 8.85 10.26 1.93
N PHE A 42 9.75 9.52 2.58
CA PHE A 42 9.58 9.02 3.95
C PHE A 42 10.47 9.76 4.97
N GLY A 43 10.99 10.93 4.61
CA GLY A 43 11.82 11.76 5.50
C GLY A 43 13.04 11.04 6.06
N GLU A 44 13.27 11.18 7.36
CA GLU A 44 14.38 10.57 8.11
C GLU A 44 14.05 9.18 8.70
N VAL A 45 12.95 8.56 8.25
CA VAL A 45 12.56 7.23 8.73
C VAL A 45 13.58 6.19 8.27
N ASP A 46 14.03 5.34 9.19
CA ASP A 46 14.80 4.14 8.83
C ASP A 46 13.89 3.17 8.07
N LEU A 47 14.02 3.16 6.73
CA LEU A 47 13.18 2.38 5.83
C LEU A 47 13.24 0.89 6.16
N ASN A 48 14.44 0.32 6.24
CA ASN A 48 14.62 -1.13 6.48
C ASN A 48 14.03 -1.54 7.83
N LYS A 49 14.32 -0.77 8.89
CA LYS A 49 13.83 -1.07 10.22
C LYS A 49 12.31 -0.95 10.30
N THR A 50 11.73 0.03 9.61
CA THR A 50 10.27 0.21 9.57
C THR A 50 9.60 -0.91 8.80
N LEU A 51 10.12 -1.28 7.63
CA LEU A 51 9.61 -2.39 6.84
C LEU A 51 9.66 -3.71 7.60
N GLU A 52 10.77 -4.00 8.28
CA GLU A 52 10.88 -5.22 9.11
C GLU A 52 9.89 -5.20 10.28
N LYS A 53 9.68 -4.04 10.91
CA LYS A 53 8.65 -3.89 11.95
C LYS A 53 7.25 -4.17 11.40
N LEU A 54 6.88 -3.57 10.27
CA LEU A 54 5.58 -3.77 9.65
C LEU A 54 5.37 -5.24 9.23
N ARG A 55 6.44 -5.89 8.72
CA ARG A 55 6.45 -7.32 8.41
C ARG A 55 6.19 -8.19 9.63
N LEU A 56 6.82 -7.90 10.76
CA LEU A 56 6.59 -8.64 12.00
C LEU A 56 5.15 -8.45 12.51
N GLU A 57 4.61 -7.24 12.41
CA GLU A 57 3.23 -6.95 12.82
C GLU A 57 2.20 -7.67 11.94
N ILE A 58 2.31 -7.59 10.61
CA ILE A 58 1.38 -8.27 9.70
C ILE A 58 1.50 -9.80 9.79
N ASN A 59 2.69 -10.34 10.04
CA ASN A 59 2.87 -11.78 10.25
C ASN A 59 2.31 -12.26 11.60
N SER A 60 2.24 -11.39 12.60
CA SER A 60 1.68 -11.74 13.91
C SER A 60 0.16 -11.83 13.86
N ASP A 61 -0.50 -10.88 13.20
CA ASP A 61 -1.95 -10.85 13.01
C ASP A 61 -2.29 -9.94 11.82
N SER A 62 -2.33 -10.53 10.63
CA SER A 62 -2.55 -9.79 9.38
C SER A 62 -3.91 -9.10 9.33
N GLN A 63 -4.96 -9.76 9.85
CA GLN A 63 -6.30 -9.20 9.86
C GLN A 63 -6.38 -7.99 10.80
N ASN A 64 -5.87 -8.10 12.02
CA ASN A 64 -5.87 -6.98 12.96
C ASN A 64 -4.97 -5.84 12.48
N PHE A 65 -3.81 -6.16 11.90
CA PHE A 65 -2.90 -5.17 11.32
C PHE A 65 -3.59 -4.33 10.23
N LEU A 66 -4.24 -4.99 9.25
CA LEU A 66 -4.96 -4.30 8.19
C LEU A 66 -6.15 -3.52 8.73
N ARG A 67 -6.94 -4.08 9.66
CA ARG A 67 -8.04 -3.35 10.33
C ARG A 67 -7.54 -2.09 11.01
N ASN A 68 -6.42 -2.16 11.70
CA ASN A 68 -5.83 -1.01 12.38
C ASN A 68 -5.36 0.05 11.39
N TYR A 69 -4.76 -0.35 10.27
CA TYR A 69 -4.39 0.57 9.19
C TYR A 69 -5.62 1.29 8.60
N PHE A 70 -6.68 0.56 8.25
CA PHE A 70 -7.89 1.20 7.70
C PHE A 70 -8.61 2.09 8.72
N ASN A 71 -8.63 1.71 10.00
CA ASN A 71 -9.16 2.56 11.05
C ASN A 71 -8.31 3.82 11.25
N GLU A 72 -6.98 3.71 11.13
CA GLU A 72 -6.08 4.85 11.17
C GLU A 72 -6.38 5.81 10.01
N LEU A 73 -6.53 5.32 8.77
CA LEU A 73 -6.94 6.12 7.61
C LEU A 73 -8.31 6.80 7.80
N ASP A 74 -9.27 6.12 8.41
CA ASP A 74 -10.64 6.61 8.62
C ASP A 74 -10.72 7.67 9.74
N THR A 75 -9.80 7.62 10.71
CA THR A 75 -9.80 8.51 11.88
C THR A 75 -8.87 9.70 11.73
N ILE A 76 -7.93 9.63 10.80
CA ILE A 76 -7.00 10.71 10.55
C ILE A 76 -7.63 11.79 9.68
N ASP A 77 -7.40 13.05 10.04
CA ASP A 77 -7.87 14.18 9.24
C ASP A 77 -6.75 14.58 8.27
N LEU A 78 -6.85 14.07 7.05
CA LEU A 78 -5.97 14.38 5.93
C LEU A 78 -6.56 15.52 5.10
N LEU A 79 -5.68 16.38 4.59
CA LEU A 79 -6.04 17.35 3.56
C LEU A 79 -6.17 16.66 2.20
N GLU A 80 -6.93 17.24 1.27
CA GLU A 80 -7.10 16.68 -0.09
C GLU A 80 -5.76 16.35 -0.79
N GLY A 81 -4.75 17.20 -0.65
CA GLY A 81 -3.41 16.94 -1.20
C GLY A 81 -2.66 15.78 -0.51
N GLU A 82 -2.93 15.55 0.78
CA GLU A 82 -2.39 14.40 1.52
C GLU A 82 -3.12 13.10 1.12
N GLU A 83 -4.45 13.15 0.96
CA GLU A 83 -5.25 12.02 0.48
C GLU A 83 -4.86 11.61 -0.94
N LEU A 84 -4.70 12.59 -1.83
CA LEU A 84 -4.18 12.35 -3.18
C LEU A 84 -2.83 11.64 -3.13
N LYS A 85 -1.96 12.03 -2.20
CA LYS A 85 -0.64 11.41 -2.07
C LYS A 85 -0.70 9.96 -1.60
N VAL A 86 -1.64 9.63 -0.71
CA VAL A 86 -1.92 8.25 -0.29
C VAL A 86 -2.38 7.42 -1.49
N ILE A 87 -3.24 7.97 -2.35
CA ILE A 87 -3.74 7.32 -3.57
C ILE A 87 -2.61 7.07 -4.56
N GLU A 88 -1.78 8.09 -4.84
CA GLU A 88 -0.62 7.97 -5.72
C GLU A 88 0.30 6.84 -5.25
N ILE A 89 0.64 6.82 -3.95
CA ILE A 89 1.53 5.79 -3.40
C ILE A 89 0.90 4.40 -3.50
N ALA A 90 -0.39 4.27 -3.23
CA ALA A 90 -1.07 2.99 -3.33
C ALA A 90 -1.05 2.45 -4.77
N ILE A 91 -1.46 3.26 -5.75
CA ILE A 91 -1.51 2.86 -7.16
C ILE A 91 -0.11 2.62 -7.73
N ASP A 92 0.85 3.51 -7.46
CA ASP A 92 2.21 3.35 -7.95
C ASP A 92 2.86 2.08 -7.39
N THR A 93 2.54 1.70 -6.15
CA THR A 93 3.04 0.45 -5.55
C THR A 93 2.44 -0.76 -6.24
N ILE A 94 1.11 -0.78 -6.42
CA ILE A 94 0.40 -1.88 -7.11
C ILE A 94 0.84 -2.03 -8.57
N ARG A 95 1.26 -0.94 -9.21
CA ARG A 95 1.79 -0.98 -10.59
C ARG A 95 3.27 -1.35 -10.66
N ALA A 96 3.97 -1.46 -9.53
CA ALA A 96 5.43 -1.56 -9.51
C ALA A 96 5.96 -2.91 -10.04
N ASP A 97 5.17 -3.97 -9.91
CA ASP A 97 5.52 -5.33 -10.35
C ASP A 97 4.96 -5.68 -11.75
N ASP A 98 4.38 -4.69 -12.45
CA ASP A 98 3.70 -4.81 -13.75
C ASP A 98 2.55 -5.84 -13.76
N LYS A 99 2.05 -6.29 -12.59
CA LYS A 99 1.05 -7.35 -12.48
C LYS A 99 -0.02 -7.01 -11.45
N ILE A 100 -0.99 -6.23 -11.91
CA ILE A 100 -2.15 -5.84 -11.09
C ILE A 100 -3.09 -7.04 -10.87
N GLU A 101 -3.21 -7.48 -9.62
CA GLU A 101 -4.14 -8.51 -9.19
C GLU A 101 -5.48 -7.93 -8.69
N TYR A 102 -6.54 -8.73 -8.81
CA TYR A 102 -7.87 -8.32 -8.35
C TYR A 102 -7.96 -8.09 -6.82
N SER A 103 -7.15 -8.82 -6.05
CA SER A 103 -6.95 -8.62 -4.61
C SER A 103 -6.44 -7.20 -4.31
N GLU A 104 -5.48 -6.70 -5.08
CA GLU A 104 -4.90 -5.37 -4.92
C GLU A 104 -5.89 -4.27 -5.29
N ILE A 105 -6.64 -4.44 -6.39
CA ILE A 105 -7.71 -3.51 -6.77
C ILE A 105 -8.77 -3.44 -5.67
N LYS A 106 -9.16 -4.59 -5.10
CA LYS A 106 -10.08 -4.64 -3.96
C LYS A 106 -9.50 -3.91 -2.75
N PHE A 107 -8.22 -4.12 -2.44
CA PHE A 107 -7.54 -3.46 -1.33
C PHE A 107 -7.52 -1.93 -1.51
N PHE A 108 -7.15 -1.47 -2.70
CA PHE A 108 -7.17 -0.06 -3.06
C PHE A 108 -8.58 0.54 -2.94
N LYS A 109 -9.62 -0.18 -3.37
CA LYS A 109 -11.01 0.28 -3.22
C LYS A 109 -11.39 0.49 -1.75
N VAL A 110 -10.91 -0.34 -0.83
CA VAL A 110 -11.12 -0.11 0.60
C VAL A 110 -10.40 1.16 1.07
N ILE A 111 -9.15 1.41 0.65
CA ILE A 111 -8.43 2.66 0.95
C ILE A 111 -9.24 3.86 0.43
N ARG A 112 -9.64 3.81 -0.84
CA ARG A 112 -10.40 4.86 -1.51
C ARG A 112 -11.70 5.20 -0.77
N CYS A 113 -12.43 4.20 -0.26
CA CYS A 113 -13.64 4.40 0.54
C CYS A 113 -13.40 5.03 1.93
N LYS A 114 -12.15 5.18 2.37
CA LYS A 114 -11.78 5.87 3.62
C LYS A 114 -11.37 7.33 3.41
N LEU A 115 -11.09 7.72 2.18
CA LEU A 115 -10.65 9.07 1.82
C LEU A 115 -11.84 9.93 1.38
N LYS A 116 -11.77 11.23 1.64
CA LYS A 116 -12.83 12.21 1.38
C LYS A 116 -12.74 12.83 -0.01
N ILE A 117 -11.55 12.88 -0.60
CA ILE A 117 -11.30 13.36 -1.97
C ILE A 117 -12.25 12.68 -2.96
N ASP A 118 -12.75 13.42 -3.94
CA ASP A 118 -13.65 12.91 -4.98
C ASP A 118 -12.88 12.33 -6.18
N ASP A 119 -13.55 11.44 -6.93
CA ASP A 119 -12.94 10.78 -8.09
C ASP A 119 -12.59 11.78 -9.19
N ASP A 120 -13.41 12.81 -9.40
CA ASP A 120 -13.16 13.82 -10.44
C ASP A 120 -11.87 14.59 -10.15
N SER A 121 -11.63 15.01 -8.90
CA SER A 121 -10.42 15.69 -8.46
C SER A 121 -9.16 14.85 -8.69
N ILE A 122 -9.25 13.53 -8.49
CA ILE A 122 -8.14 12.61 -8.76
C ILE A 122 -7.91 12.52 -10.26
N LEU A 123 -8.97 12.29 -11.06
CA LEU A 123 -8.89 12.10 -12.51
C LEU A 123 -8.45 13.36 -13.26
N VAL A 124 -8.67 14.55 -12.71
CA VAL A 124 -8.14 15.80 -13.26
C VAL A 124 -6.62 15.83 -13.25
N ILE A 125 -5.99 15.22 -12.24
CA ILE A 125 -4.54 15.22 -12.07
C ILE A 125 -3.94 13.95 -12.68
N HIS A 126 -4.57 12.80 -12.44
CA HIS A 126 -4.16 11.47 -12.88
C HIS A 126 -5.29 10.77 -13.62
N PRO A 127 -5.56 11.14 -14.89
CA PRO A 127 -6.62 10.53 -15.69
C PRO A 127 -6.38 9.03 -15.94
N ASP A 128 -5.14 8.57 -15.81
CA ASP A 128 -4.75 7.17 -15.94
C ASP A 128 -5.17 6.31 -14.72
N PHE A 129 -5.70 6.89 -13.65
CA PHE A 129 -6.21 6.15 -12.48
C PHE A 129 -7.66 5.68 -12.66
N GLU A 130 -8.29 5.98 -13.79
CA GLU A 130 -9.69 5.61 -14.10
C GLU A 130 -9.98 4.13 -13.87
N GLU A 131 -9.08 3.23 -14.23
CA GLU A 131 -9.25 1.78 -14.06
C GLU A 131 -9.42 1.38 -12.58
N PHE A 132 -8.72 2.06 -11.66
CA PHE A 132 -8.79 1.79 -10.23
C PHE A 132 -10.05 2.40 -9.58
N LEU A 133 -10.50 3.53 -10.11
CA LEU A 133 -11.69 4.25 -9.66
C LEU A 133 -12.99 3.70 -10.28
N ALA A 134 -12.89 2.95 -11.38
CA ALA A 134 -14.03 2.34 -12.04
C ALA A 134 -14.82 1.44 -11.08
N GLN A 135 -16.13 1.74 -10.96
CA GLN A 135 -17.07 1.01 -10.11
C GLN A 135 -17.45 -0.35 -10.74
N ASP A 136 -16.53 -1.31 -10.74
CA ASP A 136 -16.85 -2.68 -11.18
C ASP A 136 -17.50 -3.53 -10.07
N ILE A 137 -17.64 -3.00 -8.85
CA ILE A 137 -18.26 -3.72 -7.73
C ILE A 137 -19.70 -3.22 -7.58
N LYS A 138 -20.64 -4.03 -8.05
CA LYS A 138 -22.08 -3.92 -7.73
C LYS A 138 -22.28 -4.03 -6.20
N ASN A 139 -22.11 -2.94 -5.47
CA ASN A 139 -22.88 -2.57 -4.27
C ASN A 139 -22.16 -1.42 -3.56
N ASP A 140 -22.74 -0.24 -3.73
CA ASP A 140 -22.47 0.98 -2.98
C ASP A 140 -23.05 0.88 -1.55
N THR A 141 -22.72 -0.18 -0.81
CA THR A 141 -23.28 -0.37 0.51
C THR A 141 -22.22 -0.87 1.47
N HIS A 142 -21.68 0.09 2.23
CA HIS A 142 -20.80 -0.01 3.39
C HIS A 142 -19.32 -0.37 3.13
N SER A 143 -18.43 0.62 3.26
CA SER A 143 -16.98 0.47 3.37
C SER A 143 -16.54 -0.54 4.44
N ARG A 144 -17.37 -0.75 5.47
CA ARG A 144 -17.15 -1.77 6.51
C ARG A 144 -17.42 -3.19 6.01
N GLU A 145 -18.40 -3.37 5.13
CA GLU A 145 -18.72 -4.67 4.53
C GLU A 145 -17.64 -5.05 3.52
N LEU A 146 -17.17 -4.11 2.70
CA LEU A 146 -16.03 -4.31 1.80
C LEU A 146 -14.76 -4.71 2.54
N LEU A 147 -14.43 -4.02 3.64
CA LEU A 147 -13.28 -4.37 4.48
C LEU A 147 -13.44 -5.78 5.08
N ASN A 148 -14.63 -6.10 5.62
CA ASN A 148 -14.86 -7.42 6.20
C ASN A 148 -14.82 -8.52 5.14
N ASP A 149 -15.39 -8.30 3.96
CA ASP A 149 -15.34 -9.23 2.84
C ASP A 149 -13.89 -9.48 2.42
N TYR A 150 -13.10 -8.41 2.24
CA TYR A 150 -11.68 -8.52 1.94
C TYR A 150 -10.94 -9.37 2.99
N LEU A 151 -11.08 -9.06 4.28
CA LEU A 151 -10.35 -9.75 5.35
C LEU A 151 -10.80 -11.21 5.55
N ASN A 152 -12.07 -11.51 5.27
CA ASN A 152 -12.61 -12.87 5.40
C ASN A 152 -12.26 -13.76 4.20
N THR A 153 -12.02 -13.16 3.03
CA THR A 153 -11.71 -13.88 1.80
C THR A 153 -10.21 -13.97 1.53
N ASN A 154 -9.42 -12.98 1.98
CA ASN A 154 -7.98 -12.92 1.75
C ASN A 154 -7.22 -13.34 3.00
N THR A 155 -6.66 -14.56 2.98
CA THR A 155 -5.70 -15.02 3.99
C THR A 155 -4.30 -14.73 3.48
N LEU A 156 -3.62 -13.76 4.09
CA LEU A 156 -2.24 -13.45 3.72
C LEU A 156 -1.27 -14.52 4.24
N PRO A 157 -0.25 -14.92 3.45
CA PRO A 157 0.78 -15.84 3.89
C PRO A 157 1.74 -15.16 4.88
N ILE A 158 2.62 -15.97 5.48
CA ILE A 158 3.72 -15.44 6.31
C ILE A 158 4.82 -14.94 5.37
N PHE A 159 5.09 -13.65 5.43
CA PHE A 159 6.11 -13.00 4.61
C PHE A 159 7.53 -13.31 5.14
N LYS A 160 8.43 -13.71 4.24
CA LYS A 160 9.86 -13.93 4.54
C LYS A 160 10.58 -12.61 4.80
N ASN A 161 11.76 -12.69 5.41
CA ASN A 161 12.54 -11.50 5.73
C ASN A 161 12.93 -10.74 4.44
N ILE A 162 12.75 -9.42 4.46
CA ILE A 162 12.96 -8.53 3.30
C ILE A 162 14.42 -8.55 2.83
N ASP A 163 15.38 -8.74 3.74
CA ASP A 163 16.80 -8.85 3.36
C ASP A 163 17.09 -10.15 2.59
N THR A 164 16.29 -11.21 2.80
CA THR A 164 16.43 -12.46 2.04
C THR A 164 15.96 -12.31 0.59
N ILE A 165 14.96 -11.45 0.35
CA ILE A 165 14.44 -11.16 -0.99
C ILE A 165 15.51 -10.45 -1.83
N LEU A 166 16.31 -9.57 -1.21
CA LEU A 166 17.37 -8.82 -1.90
C LEU A 166 18.63 -9.67 -2.19
N THR A 167 18.91 -10.71 -1.40
CA THR A 167 20.09 -11.57 -1.60
C THR A 167 19.99 -12.50 -2.82
N ASP A 168 18.78 -12.78 -3.32
CA ASP A 168 18.57 -13.61 -4.50
C ASP A 168 18.94 -12.88 -5.81
N ILE A 169 19.16 -11.55 -5.76
CA ILE A 169 19.56 -10.71 -6.89
C ILE A 169 21.09 -10.76 -7.08
N ASP A 170 21.86 -10.59 -6.01
CA ASP A 170 23.33 -10.53 -6.05
C ASP A 170 23.99 -11.87 -6.47
N THR A 171 23.22 -12.97 -6.43
CA THR A 171 23.68 -14.28 -6.88
C THR A 171 23.37 -14.58 -8.35
N LYS A 172 22.39 -13.90 -8.97
CA LYS A 172 22.09 -14.05 -10.40
C LYS A 172 23.05 -13.29 -11.32
N ASP A 173 23.72 -12.25 -10.82
CA ASP A 173 24.74 -11.49 -11.57
C ASP A 173 26.16 -12.07 -11.47
N ARG A 174 26.37 -13.23 -10.82
CA ARG A 174 27.72 -13.83 -10.64
C ARG A 174 28.02 -15.06 -11.50
N ASP A 175 27.09 -15.50 -12.33
CA ASP A 175 27.27 -16.59 -13.31
C ASP A 175 27.09 -16.09 -14.77
N GLY A 176 27.65 -14.91 -15.06
CA GLY A 176 27.79 -14.34 -16.42
C GLY A 176 29.23 -14.30 -16.90
#